data_AF-A0A519HZJ4-F1
#
_entry.id   AF-A0A519HZJ4-F1
#
_cell.length_a   1.000
_cell.length_b   1.000
_cell.length_c   1.000
_cell.angle_alpha   90.00
_cell.angle_beta   90.00
_cell.angle_gamma   90.00
#
_symmetry.space_group_name_H-M   'P 1'
#
loop_
_entity.id
_entity.type
_entity.pdbx_description
1 polymer ?
#
loop_
_entity_poly.entity_id
_entity_poly.type
_entity_poly.pdbx_seq_one_letter_code
_entity_poly.pdbx_strand_id
1 'polypeptide(L)'
;MDRFELAVRAVLGQQVTVAAARTLAGRFVERFGEALPAALDAPDGCGRLFPTPERMAAATRDDIATLGIIGRRADSLIALARAWPTLAFAKREGTAEAAAQELTALPGIGPWTAGYMLMRGWSWPDAFPPGDVVLRKALSADGPPVAPKAYLEAAERFRPFRSYAVLHLWRHS
;
A
#
# COMPACT_ATOMS: atom_id res chain seq x y z
N MET A 1 -7.76 -7.63 -7.00
CA MET A 1 -7.38 -6.20 -7.08
C MET A 1 -6.07 -6.12 -7.82
N ASP A 2 -5.91 -5.15 -8.71
CA ASP A 2 -4.65 -4.91 -9.40
C ASP A 2 -3.55 -4.52 -8.39
N ARG A 3 -2.30 -4.95 -8.63
CA ARG A 3 -1.21 -4.76 -7.66
C ARG A 3 -0.65 -3.34 -7.70
N PHE A 4 -0.65 -2.70 -8.86
CA PHE A 4 -0.22 -1.31 -8.97
C PHE A 4 -1.21 -0.40 -8.25
N GLU A 5 -2.50 -0.60 -8.51
CA GLU A 5 -3.57 0.09 -7.79
C GLU A 5 -3.42 -0.06 -6.27
N LEU A 6 -3.18 -1.29 -5.79
CA LEU A 6 -3.00 -1.52 -4.36
C LEU A 6 -1.77 -0.80 -3.79
N ALA A 7 -0.66 -0.81 -4.52
CA ALA A 7 0.55 -0.13 -4.10
C ALA A 7 0.35 1.41 -4.07
N VAL A 8 -0.31 1.98 -5.07
CA VAL A 8 -0.69 3.40 -5.04
C VAL A 8 -1.61 3.70 -3.85
N ARG A 9 -2.65 2.90 -3.63
CA ARG A 9 -3.56 3.06 -2.47
C ARG A 9 -2.82 2.97 -1.14
N ALA A 10 -1.80 2.12 -1.03
CA ALA A 10 -0.95 2.03 0.15
C ALA A 10 -0.20 3.35 0.42
N VAL A 11 0.38 3.97 -0.62
CA VAL A 11 1.08 5.27 -0.49
C VAL A 11 0.08 6.39 -0.17
N LEU A 12 -1.09 6.42 -0.82
CA LEU A 12 -2.15 7.40 -0.54
C LEU A 12 -2.68 7.32 0.89
N GLY A 13 -2.75 6.09 1.44
CA GLY A 13 -3.21 5.82 2.80
C GLY A 13 -2.19 6.11 3.92
N GLN A 14 -0.96 6.51 3.59
CA GLN A 14 0.05 6.81 4.60
C GLN A 14 -0.37 8.00 5.48
N GLN A 15 -0.32 7.78 6.80
CA GLN A 15 -0.54 8.80 7.84
C GLN A 15 -1.89 9.54 7.76
N VAL A 16 -2.90 8.92 7.16
CA VAL A 16 -4.26 9.47 7.05
C VAL A 16 -5.30 8.44 7.47
N THR A 17 -6.52 8.91 7.75
CA THR A 17 -7.64 8.00 8.04
C THR A 17 -8.05 7.22 6.78
N VAL A 18 -8.72 6.08 6.97
CA VAL A 18 -9.27 5.29 5.85
C VAL A 18 -10.23 6.13 5.00
N ALA A 19 -11.05 6.99 5.62
CA ALA A 19 -11.95 7.89 4.91
C ALA A 19 -11.18 8.87 4.02
N ALA A 20 -10.14 9.53 4.56
CA ALA A 20 -9.30 10.44 3.79
C ALA A 20 -8.55 9.72 2.65
N ALA A 21 -8.03 8.51 2.90
CA ALA A 21 -7.40 7.68 1.87
C ALA A 21 -8.36 7.35 0.71
N ARG A 22 -9.63 7.04 1.02
CA ARG A 22 -10.67 6.80 0.01
C ARG A 22 -10.97 8.04 -0.80
N THR A 23 -11.07 9.22 -0.17
CA THR A 23 -11.25 10.49 -0.87
C THR A 23 -10.07 10.80 -1.80
N LEU A 24 -8.84 10.61 -1.33
CA LEU A 24 -7.64 10.80 -2.15
C LEU A 24 -7.61 9.85 -3.34
N ALA A 25 -7.94 8.56 -3.13
CA ALA A 25 -8.00 7.58 -4.21
C ALA A 25 -9.06 7.95 -5.27
N GLY A 26 -10.23 8.45 -4.86
CA GLY A 26 -11.26 8.92 -5.79
C GLY A 26 -10.76 10.09 -6.66
N ARG A 27 -10.20 11.13 -6.03
CA ARG A 27 -9.61 12.28 -6.74
C ARG A 27 -8.48 11.87 -7.68
N PHE A 28 -7.68 10.88 -7.27
CA PHE A 28 -6.58 10.34 -8.05
C PHE A 28 -7.06 9.65 -9.33
N VAL A 29 -8.11 8.82 -9.24
CA VAL A 29 -8.73 8.18 -10.40
C VAL A 29 -9.40 9.22 -11.31
N GLU A 30 -10.08 10.23 -10.75
CA GLU A 30 -10.66 11.30 -11.57
C GLU A 30 -9.61 12.08 -12.38
N ARG A 31 -8.45 12.34 -11.78
CA ARG A 31 -7.39 13.16 -12.38
C ARG A 31 -6.51 12.41 -13.39
N PHE A 32 -6.21 11.15 -13.10
CA PHE A 32 -5.22 10.36 -13.83
C PHE A 32 -5.80 9.13 -14.53
N GLY A 33 -6.99 8.69 -14.14
CA GLY A 33 -7.65 7.51 -14.70
C GLY A 33 -8.15 7.74 -16.12
N GLU A 34 -8.14 6.66 -16.90
CA GLU A 34 -8.62 6.64 -18.28
C GLU A 34 -10.13 6.41 -18.32
N ALA A 35 -10.81 6.98 -19.31
CA ALA A 35 -12.24 6.74 -19.47
C ALA A 35 -12.49 5.25 -19.73
N LEU A 36 -13.48 4.68 -19.04
CA LEU A 36 -13.94 3.34 -19.34
C LEU A 36 -14.56 3.32 -20.75
N PRO A 37 -14.32 2.28 -21.57
CA PRO A 37 -14.96 2.16 -22.87
C PRO A 37 -16.48 2.26 -22.76
N ALA A 38 -17.11 3.11 -23.57
CA ALA A 38 -18.56 3.37 -23.53
C ALA A 38 -19.43 2.12 -23.77
N ALA A 39 -18.85 1.07 -24.38
CA ALA A 39 -19.53 -0.23 -24.55
C ALA A 39 -19.72 -1.01 -23.24
N LEU A 40 -18.98 -0.65 -22.19
CA LEU A 40 -19.14 -1.20 -20.85
C LEU A 40 -20.10 -0.27 -20.10
N ASP A 41 -21.37 -0.66 -20.01
CA ASP A 41 -22.43 0.06 -19.29
C ASP A 41 -22.10 0.14 -17.80
N ALA A 42 -21.35 1.17 -17.41
CA ALA A 42 -20.85 1.34 -16.06
C ALA A 42 -21.86 2.10 -15.19
N PRO A 43 -22.01 1.70 -13.92
CA PRO A 43 -22.77 2.48 -12.95
C PRO A 43 -22.25 3.92 -12.84
N ASP A 44 -23.14 4.83 -12.46
CA ASP A 44 -22.79 6.22 -12.20
C ASP A 44 -21.61 6.33 -11.22
N GLY A 45 -20.61 7.12 -11.60
CA GLY A 45 -19.37 7.29 -10.83
C GLY A 45 -18.31 6.20 -11.02
N CYS A 46 -18.54 5.21 -11.89
CA CYS A 46 -17.58 4.14 -12.23
C CYS A 46 -17.03 4.26 -13.67
N GLY A 47 -17.10 5.44 -14.27
CA GLY A 47 -16.73 5.67 -15.68
C GLY A 47 -15.23 5.76 -15.98
N ARG A 48 -14.35 5.41 -15.02
CA ARG A 48 -12.90 5.50 -15.19
C ARG A 48 -12.17 4.27 -14.69
N LEU A 49 -11.12 3.90 -15.41
CA LEU A 49 -10.13 2.92 -15.01
C LEU A 49 -9.09 3.55 -14.08
N PHE A 50 -8.48 2.72 -13.23
CA PHE A 50 -7.32 3.15 -12.44
C PHE A 50 -6.15 3.51 -13.37
N PRO A 51 -5.37 4.57 -13.08
CA PRO A 51 -4.24 4.96 -13.94
C PRO A 51 -3.18 3.86 -14.01
N THR A 52 -2.60 3.70 -15.20
CA THR A 52 -1.49 2.78 -15.45
C THR A 52 -0.18 3.27 -14.83
N PRO A 53 0.80 2.38 -14.59
CA PRO A 53 2.15 2.78 -14.20
C PRO A 53 2.77 3.78 -15.17
N GLU A 54 2.58 3.59 -16.48
CA GLU A 54 3.10 4.47 -17.52
C GLU A 54 2.49 5.88 -17.41
N ARG A 55 1.17 5.97 -17.20
CA ARG A 55 0.47 7.23 -17.01
C ARG A 55 1.00 7.99 -15.79
N MET A 56 1.27 7.27 -14.71
CA MET A 56 1.80 7.84 -13.47
C MET A 56 3.29 8.19 -13.54
N ALA A 57 4.09 7.43 -14.27
CA ALA A 57 5.51 7.71 -14.48
C ALA A 57 5.75 9.04 -15.20
N ALA A 58 4.80 9.43 -16.06
CA ALA A 58 4.75 10.70 -16.78
C ALA A 58 4.13 11.87 -16.01
N ALA A 59 3.55 11.64 -14.81
CA ALA A 59 2.97 12.71 -14.01
C ALA A 59 4.05 13.58 -13.35
N THR A 60 3.73 14.85 -13.14
CA THR A 60 4.58 15.79 -12.40
C THR A 60 4.16 15.87 -10.93
N ARG A 61 5.05 16.41 -10.07
CA ARG A 61 4.69 16.71 -8.68
C ARG A 61 3.51 17.68 -8.61
N ASP A 62 3.48 18.67 -9.51
CA ASP A 62 2.45 19.70 -9.54
C ASP A 62 1.09 19.11 -9.92
N ASP A 63 1.04 18.18 -10.88
CA ASP A 63 -0.17 17.45 -11.22
C ASP A 63 -0.79 16.77 -9.99
N ILE A 64 0.06 16.12 -9.19
CA ILE A 64 -0.36 15.39 -7.98
C ILE A 64 -0.71 16.34 -6.84
N ALA A 65 0.01 17.47 -6.71
CA ALA A 65 -0.22 18.47 -5.67
C ALA A 65 -1.63 19.08 -5.74
N THR A 66 -2.22 19.19 -6.94
CA THR A 66 -3.62 19.65 -7.11
C THR A 66 -4.64 18.81 -6.34
N LEU A 67 -4.29 17.57 -5.98
CA LEU A 67 -5.16 16.66 -5.23
C LEU A 67 -5.04 16.81 -3.71
N GLY A 68 -4.16 17.70 -3.23
CA GLY A 68 -3.76 17.79 -1.82
C GLY A 68 -2.71 16.75 -1.42
N ILE A 69 -2.08 16.09 -2.39
CA ILE A 69 -1.01 15.11 -2.18
C ILE A 69 0.32 15.83 -2.42
N ILE A 70 0.93 16.32 -1.35
CA ILE A 70 2.14 17.14 -1.44
C ILE A 70 3.39 16.42 -0.90
N GLY A 71 4.55 16.93 -1.33
CA GLY A 71 5.86 16.52 -0.82
C GLY A 71 6.22 15.08 -1.15
N ARG A 72 6.76 14.35 -0.17
CA ARG A 72 7.33 13.02 -0.35
C ARG A 72 6.35 11.99 -0.92
N ARG A 73 5.03 12.10 -0.66
CA ARG A 73 4.04 11.14 -1.18
C ARG A 73 3.91 11.23 -2.70
N ALA A 74 3.94 12.43 -3.28
CA ALA A 74 3.94 12.59 -4.74
C ALA A 74 5.20 11.94 -5.35
N ASP A 75 6.35 12.12 -4.70
CA ASP A 75 7.62 11.55 -5.13
C ASP A 75 7.61 10.03 -5.08
N SER A 76 7.06 9.46 -4.00
CA SER A 76 6.88 8.02 -3.86
C SER A 76 6.01 7.44 -4.97
N LEU A 77 4.90 8.11 -5.30
CA LEU A 77 4.00 7.65 -6.37
C LEU A 77 4.69 7.64 -7.74
N ILE A 78 5.40 8.73 -8.07
CA ILE A 78 6.12 8.85 -9.34
C ILE A 78 7.28 7.84 -9.40
N ALA A 79 8.05 7.71 -8.33
CA ALA A 79 9.18 6.78 -8.26
C ALA A 79 8.72 5.32 -8.34
N LEU A 80 7.66 4.96 -7.63
CA LEU A 80 7.04 3.64 -7.70
C LEU A 80 6.58 3.33 -9.12
N ALA A 81 5.88 4.27 -9.77
CA ALA A 81 5.38 4.10 -11.13
C ALA A 81 6.51 3.93 -12.16
N ARG A 82 7.59 4.71 -12.03
CA ARG A 82 8.77 4.61 -12.91
C ARG A 82 9.53 3.30 -12.74
N ALA A 83 9.68 2.83 -11.51
CA ALA A 83 10.36 1.56 -11.23
C ALA A 83 9.50 0.34 -11.60
N TRP A 84 8.16 0.48 -11.61
CA TRP A 84 7.22 -0.64 -11.74
C TRP A 84 7.55 -1.67 -12.82
N PRO A 85 7.94 -1.31 -14.06
CA PRO A 85 8.22 -2.29 -15.12
C PRO A 85 9.46 -3.16 -14.84
N THR A 86 10.35 -2.72 -13.96
CA THR A 86 11.61 -3.42 -13.63
C THR A 86 11.58 -4.15 -12.29
N LEU A 87 10.58 -3.89 -11.44
CA LEU A 87 10.48 -4.52 -10.12
C LEU A 87 10.13 -6.01 -10.26
N ALA A 88 10.95 -6.89 -9.66
CA ALA A 88 10.75 -8.33 -9.76
C ALA A 88 9.47 -8.74 -9.01
N PHE A 89 9.21 -8.10 -7.87
CA PHE A 89 7.98 -8.33 -7.11
C PHE A 89 6.74 -7.97 -7.94
N ALA A 90 6.75 -6.90 -8.73
CA ALA A 90 5.64 -6.55 -9.62
C ALA A 90 5.28 -7.69 -10.59
N LYS A 91 6.31 -8.42 -11.04
CA LYS A 91 6.22 -9.60 -11.92
C LYS A 91 5.96 -10.92 -11.19
N ARG A 92 5.84 -10.91 -9.85
CA ARG A 92 5.73 -12.10 -8.97
C ARG A 92 6.98 -12.98 -8.97
N GLU A 93 8.13 -12.39 -9.22
CA GLU A 93 9.42 -13.06 -9.17
C GLU A 93 10.05 -12.85 -7.78
N GLY A 94 10.95 -13.76 -7.38
CA GLY A 94 11.70 -13.66 -6.13
C GLY A 94 10.94 -14.11 -4.87
N THR A 95 11.54 -13.82 -3.72
CA THR A 95 11.02 -14.20 -2.39
C THR A 95 10.35 -13.03 -1.67
N ALA A 96 9.73 -13.32 -0.53
CA ALA A 96 9.10 -12.31 0.30
C ALA A 96 10.06 -11.22 0.77
N GLU A 97 11.23 -11.67 1.16
CA GLU A 97 12.33 -10.88 1.67
C GLU A 97 12.95 -10.00 0.58
N ALA A 98 13.19 -10.56 -0.61
CA ALA A 98 13.76 -9.82 -1.74
C ALA A 98 12.85 -8.67 -2.18
N ALA A 99 11.55 -8.91 -2.27
CA ALA A 99 10.61 -7.87 -2.62
C ALA A 99 10.41 -6.83 -1.51
N ALA A 100 10.52 -7.21 -0.23
CA ALA A 100 10.53 -6.23 0.86
C ALA A 100 11.75 -5.30 0.75
N GLN A 101 12.91 -5.83 0.35
CA GLN A 101 14.11 -5.03 0.07
C GLN A 101 13.92 -4.10 -1.13
N GLU A 102 13.39 -4.61 -2.26
CA GLU A 102 13.06 -3.78 -3.43
C GLU A 102 12.08 -2.65 -3.08
N LEU A 103 11.01 -2.96 -2.36
CA LEU A 103 10.02 -1.98 -1.93
C LEU A 103 10.62 -0.91 -1.02
N THR A 104 11.42 -1.31 -0.03
CA THR A 104 12.00 -0.35 0.93
C THR A 104 13.14 0.49 0.37
N ALA A 105 13.70 0.10 -0.78
CA ALA A 105 14.65 0.92 -1.53
C ALA A 105 13.96 2.10 -2.26
N LEU A 106 12.63 2.03 -2.48
CA LEU A 106 11.88 3.10 -3.11
C LEU A 106 11.64 4.27 -2.13
N PRO A 107 11.75 5.53 -2.60
CA PRO A 107 11.61 6.68 -1.73
C PRO A 107 10.22 6.72 -1.09
N GLY A 108 10.18 6.88 0.24
CA GLY A 108 8.93 7.00 1.01
C GLY A 108 8.13 5.71 1.18
N ILE A 109 8.66 4.55 0.78
CA ILE A 109 8.12 3.25 1.14
C ILE A 109 8.94 2.67 2.30
N GLY A 110 8.39 2.77 3.51
CA GLY A 110 9.01 2.19 4.71
C GLY A 110 8.64 0.72 4.92
N PRO A 111 9.29 0.02 5.89
CA PRO A 111 9.03 -1.39 6.18
C PRO A 111 7.56 -1.73 6.43
N TRP A 112 6.83 -0.86 7.15
CA TRP A 112 5.39 -1.03 7.37
C TRP A 112 4.60 -1.03 6.04
N THR A 113 4.89 -0.08 5.15
CA THR A 113 4.19 0.04 3.86
C THR A 113 4.53 -1.15 2.96
N ALA A 114 5.79 -1.57 2.93
CA ALA A 114 6.22 -2.75 2.19
C ALA A 114 5.49 -4.01 2.69
N GLY A 115 5.51 -4.27 3.99
CA GLY A 115 4.79 -5.41 4.59
C GLY A 115 3.29 -5.39 4.28
N TYR A 116 2.66 -4.21 4.34
CA TYR A 116 1.25 -4.04 3.95
C TYR A 116 1.00 -4.37 2.48
N MET A 117 1.82 -3.85 1.56
CA MET A 117 1.70 -4.10 0.13
C MET A 117 1.85 -5.59 -0.17
N LEU A 118 2.87 -6.24 0.38
CA LEU A 118 3.14 -7.66 0.17
C LEU A 118 2.02 -8.55 0.71
N MET A 119 1.51 -8.22 1.89
CA MET A 119 0.38 -8.93 2.50
C MET A 119 -0.90 -8.78 1.67
N ARG A 120 -1.27 -7.56 1.24
CA ARG A 120 -2.58 -7.30 0.61
C ARG A 120 -2.58 -7.43 -0.91
N GLY A 121 -1.46 -7.15 -1.58
CA GLY A 121 -1.32 -7.18 -3.04
C GLY A 121 -0.76 -8.49 -3.58
N TRP A 122 0.14 -9.14 -2.84
CA TRP A 122 0.76 -10.40 -3.24
C TRP A 122 0.25 -11.62 -2.49
N SER A 123 -0.56 -11.40 -1.45
CA SER A 123 -1.12 -12.46 -0.61
C SER A 123 -0.04 -13.38 -0.03
N TRP A 124 1.14 -12.82 0.27
CA TRP A 124 2.20 -13.61 0.89
C TRP A 124 1.82 -13.95 2.33
N PRO A 125 1.81 -15.23 2.71
CA PRO A 125 1.23 -15.69 3.97
C PRO A 125 2.00 -15.20 5.20
N ASP A 126 3.29 -14.93 5.03
CA ASP A 126 4.20 -14.54 6.10
C ASP A 126 4.68 -13.08 6.02
N ALA A 127 4.10 -12.29 5.11
CA ALA A 127 4.35 -10.85 5.06
C ALA A 127 3.77 -10.16 6.31
N PHE A 128 4.42 -9.09 6.75
CA PHE A 128 4.06 -8.47 8.00
C PHE A 128 4.44 -6.99 8.03
N PRO A 129 3.53 -6.08 8.40
CA PRO A 129 3.85 -4.67 8.59
C PRO A 129 4.42 -4.44 10.01
N PRO A 130 5.75 -4.27 10.19
CA PRO A 130 6.32 -4.07 11.52
C PRO A 130 5.85 -2.75 12.14
N GLY A 131 5.60 -2.77 13.44
CA GLY A 131 5.19 -1.59 14.21
C GLY A 131 3.74 -1.15 14.00
N ASP A 132 2.89 -2.00 13.42
CA ASP A 132 1.48 -1.68 13.19
C ASP A 132 0.76 -1.30 14.49
N VAL A 133 0.08 -0.15 14.50
CA VAL A 133 -0.51 0.43 15.71
C VAL A 133 -1.61 -0.46 16.28
N VAL A 134 -2.43 -1.06 15.42
CA VAL A 134 -3.52 -1.94 15.83
C VAL A 134 -2.95 -3.19 16.48
N LEU A 135 -1.94 -3.80 15.86
CA LEU A 135 -1.28 -4.98 16.42
C LEU A 135 -0.54 -4.67 17.72
N ARG A 136 0.16 -3.53 17.78
CA ARG A 136 0.83 -3.09 19.01
C ARG A 136 -0.19 -2.92 20.12
N LYS A 137 -1.34 -2.29 19.86
CA LYS A 137 -2.41 -2.14 20.85
C LYS A 137 -2.95 -3.50 21.29
N ALA A 138 -3.26 -4.40 20.36
CA ALA A 138 -3.76 -5.74 20.67
C ALA A 138 -2.80 -6.56 21.55
N LEU A 139 -1.48 -6.38 21.37
CA LEU A 139 -0.46 -7.05 22.18
C LEU A 139 -0.17 -6.36 23.52
N SER A 140 -0.61 -5.10 23.71
CA SER A 140 -0.28 -4.32 24.91
C SER A 140 -1.23 -4.51 26.08
N ALA A 141 -2.33 -5.26 25.92
CA ALA A 141 -3.42 -5.35 26.89
C ALA A 141 -3.87 -3.95 27.37
N ASP A 142 -4.44 -3.83 28.57
CA ASP A 142 -4.72 -2.53 29.23
C ASP A 142 -3.45 -1.86 29.79
N GLY A 143 -2.27 -2.32 29.36
CA GLY A 143 -0.96 -1.87 29.81
C GLY A 143 -0.26 -0.92 28.83
N PRO A 144 0.99 -0.50 29.16
CA PRO A 144 1.78 0.35 28.29
C PRO A 144 2.12 -0.35 26.96
N PRO A 145 2.38 0.42 25.88
CA PRO A 145 2.71 -0.16 24.58
C PRO A 145 3.88 -1.13 24.65
N VAL A 146 3.71 -2.34 24.09
CA VAL A 146 4.80 -3.34 23.99
C VAL A 146 6.03 -2.71 23.31
N ALA A 147 7.20 -3.00 23.87
CA ALA A 147 8.47 -2.55 23.32
C ALA A 147 8.68 -3.12 21.89
N PRO A 148 9.34 -2.38 20.96
CA PRO A 148 9.51 -2.83 19.58
C PRO A 148 10.14 -4.23 19.44
N LYS A 149 11.10 -4.58 20.29
CA LYS A 149 11.73 -5.91 20.30
C LYS A 149 10.75 -7.02 20.67
N ALA A 150 10.03 -6.85 21.77
CA ALA A 150 9.04 -7.83 22.24
C ALA A 150 7.87 -7.98 21.25
N TYR A 151 7.48 -6.91 20.55
CA TYR A 151 6.51 -6.98 19.45
C TYR A 151 6.98 -7.90 18.31
N LEU A 152 8.24 -7.74 17.88
CA LEU A 152 8.81 -8.58 16.82
C LEU A 152 8.94 -10.04 17.27
N GLU A 153 9.37 -10.29 18.52
CA GLU A 153 9.44 -11.63 19.09
C GLU A 153 8.07 -12.31 19.20
N ALA A 154 7.03 -11.56 19.57
CA ALA A 154 5.66 -12.08 19.61
C ALA A 154 5.15 -12.44 18.19
N ALA A 155 5.51 -11.64 17.18
CA ALA A 155 5.14 -11.89 15.79
C ALA A 155 5.73 -13.20 15.24
N GLU A 156 6.92 -13.62 15.70
CA GLU A 156 7.54 -14.87 15.25
C GLU A 156 6.70 -16.13 15.57
N ARG A 157 5.85 -16.08 16.61
CA ARG A 157 4.94 -17.20 16.96
C ARG A 157 3.88 -17.50 15.89
N PHE A 158 3.62 -16.54 15.01
CA PHE A 158 2.62 -16.66 13.96
C PHE A 158 3.22 -17.12 12.63
N ARG A 159 4.52 -17.40 12.55
CA ARG A 159 5.12 -17.95 11.33
C ARG A 159 4.61 -19.36 11.05
N PRO A 160 4.43 -19.74 9.77
CA PRO A 160 4.68 -18.96 8.56
C PRO A 160 3.45 -18.16 8.06
N PHE A 161 2.53 -17.78 8.95
CA PHE A 161 1.22 -17.21 8.64
C PHE A 161 0.99 -15.82 9.27
N ARG A 162 2.04 -15.01 9.45
CA ARG A 162 1.94 -13.69 10.09
C ARG A 162 0.91 -12.77 9.43
N SER A 163 0.72 -12.83 8.11
CA SER A 163 -0.32 -12.07 7.40
C SER A 163 -1.71 -12.38 7.90
N TYR A 164 -2.01 -13.65 8.17
CA TYR A 164 -3.33 -14.07 8.64
C TYR A 164 -3.58 -13.55 10.06
N ALA A 165 -2.59 -13.64 10.94
CA ALA A 165 -2.69 -13.08 12.29
C ALA A 165 -2.99 -11.57 12.25
N VAL A 166 -2.28 -10.81 11.41
CA VAL A 166 -2.53 -9.37 11.20
C VAL A 166 -3.96 -9.12 10.75
N LEU A 167 -4.43 -9.82 9.71
CA LEU A 167 -5.77 -9.66 9.16
C LEU A 167 -6.87 -10.01 10.17
N HIS A 168 -6.65 -11.06 10.97
CA HIS A 168 -7.56 -11.42 12.06
C HIS A 168 -7.64 -10.30 13.11
N LEU A 169 -6.51 -9.73 13.51
CA LEU A 169 -6.50 -8.64 14.50
C LEU A 169 -7.18 -7.38 13.97
N TRP A 170 -6.89 -6.98 12.72
CA TRP A 170 -7.53 -5.81 12.09
C TRP A 170 -9.05 -5.92 11.98
N ARG A 171 -9.58 -7.14 11.83
CA ARG A 171 -11.02 -7.36 11.76
C ARG A 171 -11.73 -7.21 13.11
N HIS A 172 -11.01 -7.40 14.23
CA HIS A 172 -11.58 -7.42 15.59
C HIS A 172 -11.14 -6.21 16.44
N SER A 173 -10.62 -5.15 15.82
CA SER A 173 -10.11 -3.95 16.48
C SER A 173 -10.97 -2.71 16.26
#